data_AF-A0A518KDI0-F1
#
_entry.id   AF-A0A518KDI0-F1
#
_cell.length_a   1.000
_cell.length_b   1.000
_cell.length_c   1.000
_cell.angle_alpha   90.00
_cell.angle_beta   90.00
_cell.angle_gamma   90.00
#
_symmetry.space_group_name_H-M   'P 1'
#
loop_
_entity.id
_entity.type
_entity.pdbx_description
1 polymer ?
#
loop_
_entity_poly.entity_id
_entity_poly.type
_entity_poly.pdbx_seq_one_letter_code
_entity_poly.pdbx_strand_id
1 'polypeptide(L)' 'MAKPNRKVKKANHGARPACSRPRKSRRQKVKT' A
#
# COMPACT_ATOMS: atom_id res chain seq x y z
N MET A 1 -6.57 9.92 13.13
CA MET A 1 -6.99 9.87 11.70
C MET A 1 -6.14 8.87 10.91
N ALA A 2 -6.73 7.78 10.43
CA ALA A 2 -6.02 6.85 9.54
C ALA A 2 -5.76 7.50 8.18
N LYS A 3 -4.56 7.31 7.61
CA LYS A 3 -4.16 7.89 6.30
C LYS A 3 -3.98 6.78 5.25
N PRO A 4 -5.07 6.18 4.71
CA PRO A 4 -4.99 4.99 3.87
C PRO A 4 -4.41 5.22 2.47
N ASN A 5 -4.51 6.44 1.96
CA ASN A 5 -4.07 6.79 0.62
C ASN A 5 -2.63 7.30 0.54
N ARG A 6 -1.90 7.32 1.67
CA ARG A 6 -0.55 7.88 1.73
C ARG A 6 0.46 6.98 1.01
N LYS A 7 1.27 7.55 0.11
CA LYS A 7 2.32 6.81 -0.61
C LYS A 7 3.35 6.21 0.37
N VAL A 8 3.81 5.01 0.06
CA VAL A 8 4.92 4.33 0.75
C VAL A 8 6.23 4.90 0.19
N LYS A 9 7.15 5.36 1.05
CA LYS A 9 8.50 5.80 0.65
C LYS A 9 9.50 4.64 0.76
N LYS A 10 10.72 4.81 0.24
CA LYS A 10 11.80 3.81 0.36
C LYS A 10 12.08 3.42 1.83
N ALA A 11 12.15 4.41 2.73
CA ALA A 11 12.35 4.21 4.17
C ALA A 11 11.22 3.42 4.87
N ASN A 12 10.08 3.23 4.21
CA ASN A 12 8.96 2.48 4.76
C ASN A 12 9.02 0.98 4.38
N HIS A 13 10.06 0.52 3.69
CA HIS A 13 10.29 -0.89 3.35
C HIS A 13 9.05 -1.58 2.76
N GLY A 14 8.32 -0.88 1.89
CA GLY A 14 7.15 -1.44 1.21
C GLY A 14 5.82 -1.38 1.97
N ALA A 15 5.78 -0.91 3.23
CA ALA A 15 4.56 -0.90 4.04
C ALA A 15 4.35 0.37 4.89
N ARG A 16 3.09 0.74 5.10
CA ARG A 16 2.70 1.70 6.16
C ARG A 16 1.52 1.12 6.93
N PRO A 17 1.38 1.38 8.23
CA PRO A 17 0.38 0.72 9.07
C PRO A 17 -1.05 0.79 8.52
N ALA A 18 -1.46 1.95 8.04
CA ALA A 18 -2.81 2.17 7.53
C ALA A 18 -2.95 2.14 5.99
N CYS A 19 -1.87 1.93 5.23
CA CYS A 19 -1.90 2.15 3.77
C CYS A 19 -2.52 0.98 3.01
N SER A 20 -3.58 1.24 2.26
CA SER A 20 -4.28 0.24 1.45
C SER A 20 -3.72 0.07 0.04
N ARG A 21 -2.85 0.98 -0.42
CA ARG A 21 -2.31 0.99 -1.80
C ARG A 21 -1.56 -0.29 -2.18
N PRO A 22 -0.55 -0.78 -1.42
CA PRO A 22 0.18 -1.99 -1.78
C PRO A 22 -0.71 -3.24 -1.77
N ARG A 23 -1.73 -3.29 -0.90
CA ARG A 23 -2.71 -4.40 -0.90
C ARG A 23 -3.54 -4.41 -2.17
N LYS A 24 -4.04 -3.25 -2.61
CA LYS A 24 -4.85 -3.11 -3.83
C LYS A 24 -4.04 -3.41 -5.10
N SER A 25 -2.79 -2.94 -5.21
CA SER A 25 -1.94 -3.25 -6.36
C SER A 25 -1.64 -4.75 -6.48
N ARG A 26 -1.38 -5.43 -5.36
CA ARG A 26 -1.19 -6.89 -5.34
C ARG A 26 -2.43 -7.63 -5.84
N ARG A 27 -3.63 -7.20 -5.44
CA ARG A 27 -4.89 -7.82 -5.90
C ARG A 27 -5.11 -7.70 -7.40
N GLN A 28 -4.73 -6.58 -8.03
CA GLN A 28 -4.85 -6.43 -9.47
C GLN A 28 -3.88 -7.35 -10.22
N LYS A 29 -2.64 -7.49 -9.73
CA LYS A 29 -1.64 -8.39 -10.31
C LYS A 29 -2.02 -9.87 -10.23
N VAL A 30 -2.77 -10.28 -9.21
CA VAL A 30 -3.20 -11.69 -9.02
C VAL A 30 -4.41 -12.05 -9.90
N LYS A 31 -5.14 -11.06 -10.40
CA LYS A 31 -6.36 -11.27 -11.20
C LYS A 31 -6.10 -11.41 -12.70
N THR A 32 -4.93 -10.96 -13.16
CA THR A 32 -4.40 -11.20 -14.51
C THR A 32 -3.70 -12.56 -14.53
#